data_AF-A0A2M8AHA6-F1
#
_entry.id   AF-A0A2M8AHA6-F1
#
_cell.length_a   1.000
_cell.length_b   1.000
_cell.length_c   1.000
_cell.angle_alpha   90.00
_cell.angle_beta   90.00
_cell.angle_gamma   90.00
#
_symmetry.space_group_name_H-M   'P 1'
#
loop_
_entity.id
_entity.type
_entity.pdbx_description
1 polymer ?
#
loop_
_entity_poly.entity_id
_entity_poly.type
_entity_poly.pdbx_seq_one_letter_code
_entity_poly.pdbx_strand_id
1 'polypeptide(L)'
;MEISELKQWFETNKETQLYHRYITNQHIEPLLETLKKKFVVEVLGASVLRKPIYGITLGSGPKRLLFWSQMHGNETTTTKALFD
;
A
#
# COMPACT_ATOMS: atom_id res chain seq x y z
N MET A 1 5.41 19.56 15.31
CA MET A 1 6.25 18.39 14.98
C MET A 1 7.41 18.92 14.19
N GLU A 2 8.61 18.81 14.74
CA GLU A 2 9.84 19.29 14.12
C GLU A 2 10.23 18.40 12.93
N ILE A 3 10.95 18.94 11.96
CA ILE A 3 11.40 18.18 10.78
C ILE A 3 12.24 16.95 11.19
N SER A 4 13.01 17.07 12.28
CA SER A 4 13.79 15.98 12.86
C SER A 4 12.90 14.81 13.31
N GLU A 5 11.76 15.09 13.93
CA GLU A 5 10.81 14.09 14.40
C GLU A 5 10.19 13.34 13.22
N LEU A 6 9.81 14.07 12.16
CA LEU A 6 9.28 13.49 10.92
C LEU A 6 10.30 12.56 10.25
N LYS A 7 11.56 12.99 10.16
CA LYS A 7 12.64 12.17 9.59
C LYS A 7 12.85 10.89 10.41
N GLN A 8 12.91 11.00 11.73
CA GLN A 8 13.08 9.84 12.60
C GLN A 8 11.90 8.87 12.47
N TRP A 9 10.68 9.39 12.37
CA TRP A 9 9.48 8.58 12.18
C TRP A 9 9.55 7.82 10.84
N PHE A 10 9.88 8.52 9.76
CA PHE A 10 10.05 7.89 8.45
C PHE A 10 11.12 6.80 8.47
N GLU A 11 12.32 7.08 9.02
CA GLU A 11 13.40 6.09 9.06
C GLU A 11 13.05 4.82 9.86
N THR A 12 12.14 4.93 10.84
CA THR A 12 11.73 3.81 11.69
C THR A 12 10.48 3.07 11.21
N ASN A 13 9.69 3.65 10.30
CA ASN A 13 8.41 3.09 9.85
C ASN A 13 8.33 2.79 8.35
N LYS A 14 9.21 3.37 7.50
CA LYS A 14 9.17 3.17 6.05
C LYS A 14 9.25 1.68 5.66
N GLU A 15 8.55 1.30 4.59
CA GLU A 15 8.59 -0.07 4.11
C GLU A 15 9.87 -0.33 3.30
N THR A 16 10.74 -1.17 3.84
CA THR A 16 12.06 -1.45 3.25
C THR A 16 12.02 -2.48 2.12
N GLN A 17 10.94 -3.27 1.99
CA GLN A 17 10.80 -4.32 0.98
C GLN A 17 10.36 -3.79 -0.39
N LEU A 18 9.87 -2.56 -0.49
CA LEU A 18 9.42 -1.95 -1.75
C LEU A 18 10.48 -0.99 -2.30
N TYR A 19 11.41 -1.53 -3.08
CA TYR A 19 12.49 -0.78 -3.71
C TYR A 19 12.50 -0.96 -5.24
N HIS A 20 13.32 -0.17 -5.94
CA HIS A 20 13.40 -0.09 -7.41
C HIS A 20 12.21 0.59 -8.13
N ARG A 21 12.32 0.65 -9.45
CA ARG A 21 11.39 1.34 -10.37
C ARG A 21 10.06 0.61 -10.51
N TYR A 22 10.06 -0.71 -10.54
CA TYR A 22 8.87 -1.52 -10.80
C TYR A 22 8.47 -2.31 -9.56
N ILE A 23 7.20 -2.16 -9.18
CA ILE A 23 6.55 -2.86 -8.07
C ILE A 23 5.35 -3.58 -8.68
N THR A 24 5.27 -4.87 -8.43
CA THR A 24 4.23 -5.76 -8.96
C THR A 24 3.50 -6.43 -7.80
N ASN A 25 2.39 -7.12 -8.07
CA ASN A 25 1.66 -7.88 -7.03
C ASN A 25 2.58 -8.83 -6.25
N GLN A 26 3.58 -9.45 -6.88
CA GLN A 26 4.53 -10.34 -6.20
C GLN A 26 5.31 -9.65 -5.07
N HIS A 27 5.59 -8.35 -5.22
CA HIS A 27 6.26 -7.55 -4.19
C HIS A 27 5.29 -7.15 -3.07
N ILE A 28 4.00 -6.95 -3.40
CA ILE A 28 2.99 -6.41 -2.50
C ILE A 28 2.28 -7.52 -1.69
N GLU A 29 2.06 -8.69 -2.27
CA GLU A 29 1.35 -9.82 -1.67
C GLU A 29 1.89 -10.21 -0.27
N PRO A 30 3.21 -10.32 -0.04
CA PRO A 30 3.75 -10.61 1.31
C PRO A 30 3.39 -9.54 2.35
N LEU A 31 3.32 -8.27 1.94
CA LEU A 31 2.97 -7.15 2.81
C LEU A 31 1.48 -7.18 3.16
N LEU A 32 0.62 -7.52 2.19
CA LEU A 32 -0.82 -7.67 2.41
C LEU A 32 -1.13 -8.78 3.42
N GLU A 33 -0.39 -9.90 3.41
CA GLU A 33 -0.55 -10.95 4.43
C GLU A 33 -0.21 -10.44 5.84
N THR A 34 0.75 -9.53 5.95
CA THR A 34 1.07 -8.88 7.22
C THR A 34 -0.04 -7.90 7.64
N LEU A 35 -0.57 -7.11 6.70
CA LEU A 35 -1.65 -6.15 6.95
C LEU A 35 -2.98 -6.81 7.32
N LYS A 36 -3.28 -8.01 6.80
CA LYS A 36 -4.45 -8.81 7.19
C LYS A 36 -4.56 -9.06 8.70
N LYS A 37 -3.44 -9.03 9.43
CA LYS A 37 -3.42 -9.19 10.89
C LYS A 37 -4.04 -8.00 11.62
N LYS A 38 -4.16 -6.84 10.97
CA LYS A 38 -4.62 -5.57 11.57
C LYS A 38 -5.82 -4.96 10.85
N PHE A 39 -5.95 -5.19 9.55
CA PHE A 39 -6.94 -4.54 8.68
C PHE A 39 -7.71 -5.55 7.85
N VAL A 40 -8.87 -5.13 7.36
CA VAL A 40 -9.65 -5.93 6.40
C VAL A 40 -8.97 -5.80 5.04
N VAL A 41 -8.44 -6.91 4.54
CA VAL A 41 -7.85 -6.99 3.20
C VAL A 41 -8.64 -8.00 2.39
N GLU A 42 -9.16 -7.56 1.25
CA GLU A 42 -10.03 -8.35 0.39
C GLU A 42 -9.63 -8.23 -1.09
N VAL A 43 -10.11 -9.15 -1.91
CA VAL A 43 -9.95 -9.06 -3.37
C VAL A 43 -11.24 -8.46 -3.93
N LEU A 44 -11.15 -7.25 -4.47
CA LEU A 44 -12.28 -6.51 -5.03
C LEU A 44 -12.66 -6.99 -6.43
N GLY A 45 -11.74 -7.67 -7.12
CA GLY A 45 -11.93 -8.19 -8.47
C GLY A 45 -10.64 -8.72 -9.07
N ALA A 46 -10.66 -8.93 -10.39
CA ALA A 46 -9.50 -9.40 -11.13
C ALA A 46 -9.26 -8.54 -12.38
N SER A 47 -7.99 -8.36 -12.74
CA SER A 47 -7.58 -7.68 -13.96
C SER A 47 -7.87 -8.52 -15.22
N VAL A 48 -7.64 -7.96 -16.40
CA VAL A 48 -7.73 -8.67 -17.69
C VAL A 48 -6.87 -9.95 -17.71
N LEU A 49 -5.71 -9.93 -17.05
CA LEU A 49 -4.81 -11.09 -16.91
C LEU A 49 -5.15 -11.97 -15.70
N ARG A 50 -6.36 -11.84 -15.15
CA ARG A 50 -6.86 -12.55 -13.96
C ARG A 50 -5.97 -12.38 -12.73
N LYS A 51 -5.28 -11.24 -12.60
CA LYS A 51 -4.52 -10.90 -11.39
C LYS A 51 -5.42 -10.21 -10.38
N PRO A 52 -5.32 -10.52 -9.08
CA PRO A 52 -6.19 -9.95 -8.06
C PRO A 52 -5.98 -8.44 -7.94
N ILE A 53 -7.09 -7.72 -7.74
CA ILE A 53 -7.13 -6.31 -7.35
C ILE A 53 -7.48 -6.27 -5.87
N TYR A 54 -6.53 -5.82 -5.04
CA TYR A 54 -6.67 -5.81 -3.59
C TYR A 54 -7.31 -4.52 -3.09
N GLY A 55 -8.18 -4.65 -2.09
CA GLY A 55 -8.73 -3.55 -1.29
C GLY A 55 -8.30 -3.70 0.16
N ILE A 56 -7.97 -2.58 0.80
CA ILE A 56 -7.66 -2.52 2.24
C ILE A 56 -8.63 -1.52 2.88
N THR A 57 -9.34 -1.96 3.90
CA THR A 57 -10.27 -1.13 4.66
C THR A 57 -9.79 -0.97 6.10
N LEU A 58 -9.70 0.28 6.56
CA LEU A 58 -9.34 0.65 7.92
C LEU A 58 -10.19 1.83 8.41
N GLY A 59 -10.48 1.85 9.72
CA GLY A 59 -11.33 2.85 10.36
C GLY A 59 -12.83 2.58 10.25
N SER A 60 -13.63 3.38 10.96
CA SER A 60 -15.10 3.22 11.08
C SER A 60 -15.85 4.55 11.13
N GLY A 61 -15.24 5.63 10.62
CA GLY A 61 -15.80 6.97 10.64
C GLY A 61 -16.96 7.16 9.64
N PRO A 62 -17.83 8.17 9.85
CA PRO A 62 -18.99 8.42 8.98
C PRO A 62 -18.62 8.97 7.60
N LYS A 63 -17.43 9.59 7.46
CA LYS A 63 -16.90 10.06 6.18
C LYS A 63 -16.05 8.97 5.57
N ARG A 64 -16.43 8.51 4.38
CA ARG A 64 -15.67 7.51 3.61
C ARG A 64 -14.71 8.20 2.66
N LEU A 65 -13.45 7.82 2.74
CA LEU A 65 -12.40 8.25 1.82
C LEU A 65 -11.97 7.04 0.99
N LEU A 66 -11.76 7.25 -0.31
CA LEU A 66 -11.27 6.22 -1.23
C LEU A 66 -9.95 6.69 -1.81
N PHE A 67 -8.95 5.82 -1.72
CA PHE A 67 -7.63 6.02 -2.31
C PHE A 67 -7.31 4.83 -3.19
N TRP A 68 -6.50 5.05 -4.23
CA TRP A 68 -5.95 3.99 -5.05
C TRP A 68 -4.53 4.38 -5.48
N SER A 69 -3.70 3.39 -5.78
CA SER A 69 -2.38 3.60 -6.37
C SER A 69 -2.23 2.82 -7.67
N GLN A 70 -1.22 3.24 -8.46
CA GLN A 70 -0.69 2.51 -9.60
C GLN A 70 -1.72 2.18 -10.69
N MET A 71 -2.42 3.21 -11.16
CA MET A 71 -3.24 3.16 -12.37
C MET A 71 -2.39 2.88 -13.62
N HIS A 72 -1.19 3.43 -13.68
CA HIS A 72 -0.17 3.10 -14.69
C HIS A 72 0.87 2.15 -14.09
N GLY A 73 1.09 1.00 -14.72
CA GLY A 73 1.94 -0.07 -14.17
C GLY A 73 3.42 0.31 -13.96
N ASN A 74 3.89 1.37 -14.62
CA ASN A 74 5.26 1.91 -14.54
C ASN A 74 5.41 3.08 -13.54
N GLU A 75 4.34 3.53 -12.88
CA GLU A 75 4.31 4.65 -11.93
C GLU A 75 4.15 4.14 -10.50
N THR A 76 5.26 3.73 -9.87
CA THR A 76 5.24 3.01 -8.58
C THR A 76 5.38 3.90 -7.35
N THR A 77 5.57 5.20 -7.52
CA THR A 77 5.82 6.14 -6.42
C THR A 77 4.66 6.16 -5.43
N THR A 78 3.43 6.23 -5.91
CA THR A 78 2.23 6.24 -5.04
C THR A 78 2.08 4.93 -4.28
N THR A 79 2.40 3.79 -4.89
CA THR A 79 2.34 2.50 -4.19
C THR A 79 3.33 2.46 -3.04
N LYS A 80 4.60 2.88 -3.25
CA LYS A 80 5.57 2.96 -2.15
C LYS A 80 5.09 3.89 -1.04
N ALA A 81 4.58 5.07 -1.40
CA ALA A 81 4.07 6.05 -0.43
C ALA A 81 2.83 5.58 0.36
N LEU A 82 2.09 4.56 -0.11
CA LEU A 82 1.01 3.96 0.68
C LEU A 82 1.51 2.96 1.74
N PHE A 83 2.73 2.45 1.59
CA PHE A 83 3.36 1.50 2.52
C PHE A 83 4.42 2.15 3.42
N ASP A 84 4.92 3.33 3.07
CA ASP A 84 5.77 4.18 3.92
C ASP A 84 4.96 4.85 5.06
#